data_AF-A0A6A3AKH0-F1
#
_entry.id   AF-A0A6A3AKH0-F1
#
_cell.length_a   1.000
_cell.length_b   1.000
_cell.length_c   1.000
_cell.angle_alpha   90.00
_cell.angle_beta   90.00
_cell.angle_gamma   90.00
#
_symmetry.space_group_name_H-M   'P 1'
#
loop_
_entity.id
_entity.type
_entity.pdbx_description
1 polymer ?
#
loop_
_entity_poly.entity_id
_entity_poly.type
_entity_poly.pdbx_seq_one_letter_code
_entity_poly.pdbx_strand_id
1 'polypeptide(L)'
;MFQVYKDGRVKRLRKTETVPPCDDPQLVVRSKDTPVSTLTSARIFLPQTADPIAKIPQSNAVSVEYRKAPEYKLPIAYDDVWTAIKWVALHAKRDGPEPWLNERADFDRVFLARDSARANIAHNMIMKASGASLDDLIRVRFVGLLLLNPYFMNHGHDELVEFGHVCLPKP
;
A
#
# COMPACT_ATOMS: atom_id res chain seq x y z
N MET A 1 1.49 -11.20 -13.65
CA MET A 1 2.08 -11.42 -14.98
C MET A 1 1.22 -10.77 -16.04
N PHE A 2 1.84 -10.04 -16.97
CA PHE A 2 1.17 -9.34 -18.06
C PHE A 2 1.97 -9.48 -19.35
N GLN A 3 1.32 -9.32 -20.49
CA GLN A 3 1.94 -9.22 -21.81
C GLN A 3 1.69 -7.82 -22.35
N VAL A 4 2.74 -7.19 -22.88
CA VAL A 4 2.66 -5.91 -23.61
C VAL A 4 2.86 -6.21 -25.09
N TYR A 5 1.90 -5.80 -25.92
CA TYR A 5 1.96 -5.97 -27.38
C TYR A 5 2.68 -4.77 -28.03
N LYS A 6 3.15 -4.92 -29.27
CA LYS A 6 3.85 -3.86 -30.02
C LYS A 6 2.98 -2.61 -30.23
N ASP A 7 1.66 -2.78 -30.29
CA ASP A 7 0.68 -1.71 -30.41
C ASP A 7 0.38 -1.00 -29.07
N GLY A 8 1.10 -1.34 -27.99
CA GLY A 8 0.92 -0.76 -26.66
C GLY A 8 -0.20 -1.38 -25.82
N ARG A 9 -0.97 -2.31 -26.38
CA ARG A 9 -2.02 -3.02 -25.64
C ARG A 9 -1.41 -3.88 -24.54
N VAL A 10 -2.11 -3.95 -23.42
CA VAL A 10 -1.69 -4.71 -22.24
C VAL A 10 -2.71 -5.80 -21.95
N LYS A 11 -2.25 -7.05 -21.79
CA LYS A 11 -3.09 -8.17 -21.34
C LYS A 11 -2.56 -8.70 -20.02
N ARG A 12 -3.37 -8.60 -18.96
CA ARG A 12 -3.07 -9.18 -17.64
C ARG A 12 -3.40 -10.67 -17.68
N LEU A 13 -2.37 -11.50 -17.70
CA LEU A 13 -2.48 -12.96 -17.88
C LEU A 13 -2.93 -13.66 -16.60
N ARG A 14 -2.52 -13.15 -15.45
CA ARG A 14 -2.97 -13.62 -14.14
C ARG A 14 -3.82 -12.53 -13.51
N LYS A 15 -5.13 -12.78 -13.41
CA LYS A 15 -6.02 -11.96 -12.59
C LYS A 15 -5.78 -12.31 -11.12
N THR A 16 -5.75 -11.30 -10.27
CA THR A 16 -5.77 -11.52 -8.83
C THR A 16 -7.21 -11.81 -8.44
N GLU A 17 -7.45 -12.90 -7.73
CA GLU A 17 -8.75 -13.14 -7.12
C GLU A 17 -9.00 -12.05 -6.07
N THR A 18 -10.16 -11.42 -6.16
CA THR A 18 -10.54 -10.33 -5.25
C THR A 18 -11.64 -10.82 -4.34
N VAL A 19 -11.41 -10.74 -3.03
CA VAL A 19 -12.45 -10.95 -2.03
C VAL A 19 -13.20 -9.61 -1.84
N PRO A 20 -14.54 -9.58 -1.84
CA PRO A 20 -15.29 -8.36 -1.54
C PRO A 20 -15.01 -7.87 -0.10
N PRO A 21 -15.19 -6.57 0.20
CA PRO A 21 -15.17 -6.12 1.59
C PRO A 21 -16.30 -6.79 2.38
N CYS A 22 -16.11 -6.94 3.69
CA CYS A 22 -17.09 -7.55 4.58
C CYS A 22 -17.17 -6.76 5.89
N ASP A 23 -18.34 -6.20 6.16
CA ASP A 23 -18.59 -5.34 7.31
C ASP A 23 -19.51 -5.99 8.35
N ASP A 24 -19.20 -7.23 8.73
CA ASP A 24 -19.96 -7.97 9.74
C ASP A 24 -19.37 -7.72 11.16
N PRO A 25 -20.14 -7.14 12.10
CA PRO A 25 -19.71 -6.95 13.49
C PRO A 25 -19.33 -8.23 14.24
N GLN A 26 -19.74 -9.41 13.76
CA GLN A 26 -19.41 -10.70 14.37
C GLN A 26 -18.03 -11.23 13.93
N LEU A 27 -17.42 -10.66 12.90
CA LEU A 27 -16.10 -11.07 12.43
C LEU A 27 -14.96 -10.42 13.22
N VAL A 28 -13.89 -11.18 13.39
CA VAL A 28 -12.66 -10.72 14.06
C VAL A 28 -11.96 -9.57 13.33
N VAL A 29 -12.18 -9.45 12.02
CA VAL A 29 -11.71 -8.34 11.19
C VAL A 29 -12.82 -7.93 10.23
N ARG A 30 -13.20 -6.66 10.31
CA ARG A 30 -14.10 -5.99 9.35
C ARG A 30 -13.29 -5.32 8.27
N SER A 31 -13.83 -5.22 7.05
CA SER A 31 -13.17 -4.54 5.95
C SER A 31 -14.13 -3.75 5.09
N LYS A 32 -13.66 -2.61 4.58
CA LYS A 32 -14.41 -1.78 3.62
C LYS A 32 -13.48 -1.08 2.64
N ASP A 33 -14.02 -0.79 1.46
CA ASP A 33 -13.33 0.00 0.44
C ASP A 33 -13.79 1.46 0.54
N THR A 34 -12.84 2.38 0.69
CA THR A 34 -13.09 3.82 0.85
C THR A 34 -12.38 4.58 -0.27
N PRO A 35 -13.05 5.54 -0.95
CA PRO A 35 -12.38 6.42 -1.91
C PRO A 35 -11.41 7.35 -1.17
N VAL A 36 -10.17 7.41 -1.67
CA VAL A 36 -9.11 8.27 -1.13
C VAL A 36 -9.00 9.55 -1.97
N SER A 37 -9.13 9.40 -3.29
CA SER A 37 -9.21 10.49 -4.26
C SER A 37 -10.10 10.07 -5.44
N THR A 38 -10.18 10.90 -6.48
CA THR A 38 -10.86 10.54 -7.73
C THR A 38 -10.17 9.42 -8.50
N LEU A 39 -8.90 9.11 -8.18
CA LEU A 39 -8.07 8.16 -8.92
C LEU A 39 -7.63 6.93 -8.11
N THR A 40 -7.78 6.97 -6.78
CA THR A 40 -7.33 5.88 -5.90
C THR A 40 -8.32 5.64 -4.76
N SER A 41 -8.37 4.40 -4.32
CA SER A 41 -9.13 3.95 -3.16
C SER A 41 -8.22 3.17 -2.22
N ALA A 42 -8.71 2.90 -1.02
CA ALA A 42 -8.04 2.00 -0.10
C ALA A 42 -9.05 1.06 0.56
N ARG A 43 -8.61 -0.17 0.81
CA ARG A 43 -9.30 -1.08 1.71
C ARG A 43 -8.79 -0.85 3.13
N ILE A 44 -9.72 -0.60 4.04
CA ILE A 44 -9.44 -0.47 5.46
C ILE A 44 -9.82 -1.79 6.13
N PHE A 45 -8.93 -2.31 6.96
CA PHE A 45 -9.19 -3.46 7.81
C PHE A 45 -9.22 -2.99 9.26
N LEU A 46 -10.30 -3.32 9.94
CA LEU A 46 -10.55 -2.95 11.32
C LEU A 46 -10.67 -4.23 12.17
N PRO A 47 -9.70 -4.53 13.04
CA PRO A 47 -9.83 -5.65 13.97
C PRO A 47 -10.88 -5.35 15.06
N GLN A 48 -11.55 -6.39 15.53
CA GLN A 48 -12.44 -6.32 16.69
C GLN A 48 -11.62 -6.07 17.98
N THR A 49 -12.18 -5.32 18.93
CA THR A 49 -11.49 -4.86 20.14
C THR A 49 -11.24 -6.02 21.13
N ALA A 50 -9.97 -6.21 21.48
CA ALA A 50 -9.36 -6.95 22.59
C ALA A 50 -9.87 -8.38 22.89
N ASP A 51 -9.16 -9.37 22.33
CA ASP A 51 -8.78 -10.52 23.14
C ASP A 51 -7.44 -10.15 23.81
N PRO A 52 -7.35 -10.05 25.15
CA PRO A 52 -6.11 -9.76 25.86
C PRO A 52 -4.98 -10.79 25.59
N ILE A 53 -5.33 -11.96 25.02
CA ILE A 53 -4.43 -13.07 24.73
C ILE A 53 -3.96 -13.04 23.25
N ALA A 54 -4.48 -12.12 22.43
CA ALA A 54 -4.09 -12.03 21.03
C ALA A 54 -2.58 -11.73 20.90
N LYS A 55 -1.82 -12.73 20.42
CA LYS A 55 -0.37 -12.62 20.18
C LYS A 55 0.00 -11.67 19.03
N ILE A 56 -0.99 -11.24 18.25
CA ILE A 56 -0.80 -10.34 17.11
C ILE A 56 -1.32 -8.96 17.50
N PRO A 57 -0.54 -7.88 17.28
CA PRO A 57 -0.99 -6.52 17.55
C PRO A 57 -2.27 -6.23 16.77
N GLN A 58 -3.32 -5.79 17.49
CA GLN A 58 -4.56 -5.35 16.89
C GLN A 58 -4.36 -3.96 16.28
N SER A 59 -3.95 -3.90 15.03
CA SER A 59 -3.75 -2.65 14.29
C SER A 59 -4.77 -2.49 13.17
N ASN A 60 -5.27 -1.27 12.97
CA ASN A 60 -5.89 -0.91 11.69
C ASN A 60 -4.90 -1.11 10.55
N ALA A 61 -5.36 -1.63 9.41
CA ALA A 61 -4.55 -1.69 8.20
C ALA A 61 -5.23 -0.93 7.06
N VAL A 62 -4.43 -0.20 6.28
CA VAL A 62 -4.87 0.52 5.08
C VAL A 62 -4.12 -0.03 3.87
N SER A 63 -4.83 -0.72 3.00
CA SER A 63 -4.31 -1.28 1.74
C SER A 63 -4.70 -0.39 0.58
N VAL A 64 -3.73 0.34 0.04
CA VAL A 64 -3.93 1.32 -1.04
C VAL A 64 -4.00 0.60 -2.39
N GLU A 65 -5.06 0.85 -3.15
CA GLU A 65 -5.20 0.40 -4.53
C GLU A 65 -4.65 1.49 -5.47
N TYR A 66 -3.35 1.39 -5.76
CA TYR A 66 -2.63 2.30 -6.64
C TYR A 66 -2.63 1.80 -8.09
N ARG A 67 -2.46 2.73 -9.04
CA ARG A 67 -2.40 2.41 -10.46
C ARG A 67 -1.13 1.64 -10.80
N LYS A 68 -1.29 0.56 -11.59
CA LYS A 68 -0.23 -0.42 -11.86
C LYS A 68 0.36 -0.22 -13.24
N ALA A 69 1.66 -0.44 -13.34
CA ALA A 69 2.34 -0.66 -14.61
C ALA A 69 1.80 -1.94 -15.29
N PRO A 70 1.91 -2.04 -16.62
CA PRO A 70 2.52 -1.07 -17.55
C PRO A 70 1.60 0.05 -18.06
N GLU A 71 0.29 0.01 -17.80
CA GLU A 71 -0.69 1.03 -18.21
C GLU A 71 -0.37 2.40 -17.59
N TYR A 72 0.09 2.39 -16.34
CA TYR A 72 0.53 3.57 -15.60
C TYR A 72 1.98 3.37 -15.17
N LYS A 73 2.91 3.96 -15.92
CA LYS A 73 4.35 3.88 -15.62
C LYS A 73 4.69 4.68 -14.36
N LEU A 74 5.83 4.38 -13.76
CA LEU A 74 6.38 5.19 -12.67
C LEU A 74 6.57 6.66 -13.15
N PRO A 75 6.33 7.67 -12.30
CA PRO A 75 6.17 7.59 -10.85
C PRO A 75 4.72 7.45 -10.32
N ILE A 76 3.73 7.21 -11.18
CA ILE A 76 2.30 7.28 -10.81
C ILE A 76 1.94 6.47 -9.56
N ALA A 77 2.49 5.27 -9.41
CA ALA A 77 2.24 4.44 -8.23
C ALA A 77 2.73 5.09 -6.92
N TYR A 78 3.85 5.83 -6.96
CA TYR A 78 4.36 6.58 -5.80
C TYR A 78 3.42 7.76 -5.48
N ASP A 79 2.90 8.45 -6.49
CA ASP A 79 2.00 9.59 -6.29
C ASP A 79 0.65 9.18 -5.70
N ASP A 80 0.09 8.06 -6.16
CA ASP A 80 -1.15 7.49 -5.61
C ASP A 80 -0.97 7.11 -4.13
N VAL A 81 0.14 6.44 -3.80
CA VAL A 81 0.42 6.05 -2.40
C VAL A 81 0.74 7.25 -1.53
N TRP A 82 1.44 8.26 -2.05
CA TRP A 82 1.68 9.51 -1.33
C TRP A 82 0.37 10.25 -1.04
N THR A 83 -0.55 10.27 -2.01
CA THR A 83 -1.90 10.83 -1.84
C THR A 83 -2.64 10.10 -0.72
N ALA A 84 -2.57 8.76 -0.68
CA ALA A 84 -3.17 7.98 0.38
C ALA A 84 -2.54 8.24 1.76
N ILE A 85 -1.22 8.43 1.84
CA ILE A 85 -0.54 8.78 3.10
C ILE A 85 -1.05 10.12 3.64
N LYS A 86 -1.13 11.14 2.77
CA LYS A 86 -1.70 12.45 3.15
C LYS A 86 -3.15 12.33 3.60
N TRP A 87 -3.95 11.55 2.89
CA TRP A 87 -5.34 11.28 3.25
C TRP A 87 -5.46 10.60 4.62
N VAL A 88 -4.61 9.60 4.92
CA VAL A 88 -4.57 8.98 6.26
C VAL A 88 -4.21 10.02 7.33
N ALA A 89 -3.24 10.89 7.06
CA ALA A 89 -2.80 11.92 8.00
C ALA A 89 -3.87 12.95 8.38
N LEU A 90 -4.89 13.17 7.53
CA LEU A 90 -6.05 14.01 7.87
C LEU A 90 -6.79 13.50 9.11
N HIS A 91 -6.66 12.23 9.47
CA HIS A 91 -7.34 11.62 10.61
C HIS A 91 -6.54 11.77 11.92
N ALA A 92 -5.33 12.34 11.87
CA ALA A 92 -4.46 12.43 13.05
C ALA A 92 -5.05 13.28 14.19
N LYS A 93 -5.96 14.20 13.88
CA LYS A 93 -6.72 14.98 14.87
C LYS A 93 -8.12 14.42 15.18
N ARG A 94 -8.43 13.22 14.68
CA ARG A 94 -9.73 12.54 14.86
C ARG A 94 -10.90 13.23 14.14
N ASP A 95 -10.62 14.07 13.15
CA ASP A 95 -11.58 14.86 12.37
C ASP A 95 -11.50 14.59 10.85
N GLY A 96 -10.85 13.50 10.45
CA GLY A 96 -10.70 13.14 9.05
C GLY A 96 -11.99 12.57 8.43
N PRO A 97 -12.05 12.41 7.10
CA PRO A 97 -13.25 11.95 6.40
C PRO A 97 -13.67 10.50 6.67
N GLU A 98 -12.82 9.67 7.27
CA GLU A 98 -13.06 8.24 7.50
C GLU A 98 -13.23 7.91 9.01
N PRO A 99 -14.45 7.61 9.46
CA PRO A 99 -14.75 7.29 10.86
C PRO A 99 -13.89 6.15 11.45
N TRP A 100 -13.61 5.08 10.69
CA TRP A 100 -12.86 3.93 11.22
C TRP A 100 -11.43 4.29 11.62
N LEU A 101 -10.83 5.29 10.97
CA LEU A 101 -9.50 5.79 11.31
C LEU A 101 -9.58 6.77 12.49
N ASN A 102 -10.62 7.61 12.52
CA ASN A 102 -10.84 8.52 13.64
C ASN A 102 -11.06 7.78 14.95
N GLU A 103 -11.80 6.68 14.98
CA GLU A 103 -12.15 6.01 16.24
C GLU A 103 -10.98 5.28 16.91
N ARG A 104 -10.10 4.64 16.12
CA ARG A 104 -9.21 3.57 16.65
C ARG A 104 -7.75 3.62 16.22
N ALA A 105 -7.40 4.34 15.15
CA ALA A 105 -6.03 4.33 14.65
C ALA A 105 -5.08 5.09 15.59
N ASP A 106 -3.89 4.57 15.85
CA ASP A 106 -2.84 5.26 16.62
C ASP A 106 -1.85 5.93 15.65
N PHE A 107 -1.94 7.25 15.51
CA PHE A 107 -1.10 8.02 14.59
C PHE A 107 0.30 8.32 15.14
N ASP A 108 0.56 8.04 16.42
CA ASP A 108 1.90 8.06 17.00
C ASP A 108 2.68 6.76 16.69
N ARG A 109 2.00 5.74 16.13
CA ARG A 109 2.56 4.42 15.80
C ARG A 109 2.15 3.96 14.41
N VAL A 110 2.62 4.67 13.39
CA VAL A 110 2.37 4.30 11.99
C VAL A 110 3.52 3.46 11.42
N PHE A 111 3.17 2.36 10.76
CA PHE A 111 4.12 1.50 10.05
C PHE A 111 3.79 1.48 8.57
N LEU A 112 4.81 1.46 7.71
CA LEU A 112 4.65 1.07 6.31
C LEU A 112 5.12 -0.37 6.14
N ALA A 113 4.30 -1.22 5.52
CA ALA A 113 4.60 -2.64 5.36
C ALA A 113 4.17 -3.13 3.98
N ARG A 114 5.11 -3.66 3.17
CA ARG A 114 4.83 -4.13 1.81
C ARG A 114 5.83 -5.19 1.34
N ASP A 115 5.50 -5.82 0.22
CA ASP A 115 6.25 -6.90 -0.43
C ASP A 115 6.69 -6.56 -1.87
N SER A 116 7.81 -7.13 -2.35
CA SER A 116 8.22 -7.06 -3.77
C SER A 116 8.33 -5.62 -4.31
N ALA A 117 7.73 -5.33 -5.47
CA ALA A 117 7.68 -3.98 -6.04
C ALA A 117 6.99 -2.95 -5.12
N ARG A 118 6.07 -3.38 -4.25
CA ARG A 118 5.41 -2.47 -3.29
C ARG A 118 6.30 -2.11 -2.11
N ALA A 119 7.25 -2.97 -1.74
CA ALA A 119 8.24 -2.66 -0.72
C ALA A 119 9.19 -1.53 -1.19
N ASN A 120 9.48 -1.45 -2.49
CA ASN A 120 10.16 -0.29 -3.08
C ASN A 120 9.36 1.01 -2.91
N ILE A 121 8.05 0.95 -3.18
CA ILE A 121 7.14 2.08 -2.94
C ILE A 121 7.17 2.50 -1.47
N ALA A 122 6.99 1.55 -0.54
CA ALA A 122 7.01 1.84 0.90
C ALA A 122 8.32 2.51 1.35
N HIS A 123 9.46 2.02 0.86
CA HIS A 123 10.77 2.63 1.12
C HIS A 123 10.84 4.09 0.63
N ASN A 124 10.47 4.35 -0.62
CA ASN A 124 10.50 5.72 -1.17
C ASN A 124 9.53 6.66 -0.42
N MET A 125 8.38 6.16 0.03
CA MET A 125 7.41 6.95 0.78
C MET A 125 7.90 7.33 2.17
N ILE A 126 8.55 6.42 2.90
CA ILE A 126 9.09 6.77 4.23
C ILE A 126 10.28 7.73 4.12
N MET A 127 11.11 7.61 3.06
CA MET A 127 12.18 8.57 2.79
C MET A 127 11.60 9.95 2.45
N LYS A 128 10.56 9.99 1.61
CA LYS A 128 9.83 11.22 1.28
C LYS A 128 9.20 11.86 2.53
N ALA A 129 8.59 11.08 3.41
CA ALA A 129 8.02 11.58 4.66
C ALA A 129 9.08 12.14 5.62
N SER A 130 10.29 11.60 5.60
CA SER A 130 11.40 12.06 6.45
C SER A 130 12.00 13.40 5.99
N GLY A 131 11.89 13.72 4.70
CA GLY A 131 12.41 14.96 4.11
C GLY A 131 11.35 16.02 3.77
N ALA A 132 10.05 15.70 3.88
CA ALA A 132 8.97 16.67 3.67
C ALA A 132 8.96 17.71 4.81
N SER A 133 8.58 18.96 4.51
CA SER A 133 8.31 19.92 5.59
C SER A 133 7.23 19.33 6.48
N LEU A 134 7.44 19.46 7.78
CA LEU A 134 6.58 18.85 8.78
C LEU A 134 5.11 19.24 8.55
N ASP A 135 4.82 20.44 8.03
CA ASP A 135 3.49 21.07 8.02
C ASP A 135 2.34 20.22 7.43
N ASP A 136 2.61 19.39 6.42
CA ASP A 136 1.58 18.53 5.81
C ASP A 136 1.28 17.25 6.63
N LEU A 137 2.20 16.81 7.49
CA LEU A 137 2.14 15.53 8.21
C LEU A 137 2.53 15.63 9.71
N ILE A 138 2.60 16.82 10.32
CA ILE A 138 3.11 17.12 11.70
C ILE A 138 2.64 16.12 12.77
N ARG A 139 1.52 15.42 12.54
CA ARG A 139 0.82 14.60 13.53
C ARG A 139 0.82 13.10 13.23
N VAL A 140 1.58 12.66 12.23
CA VAL A 140 1.79 11.24 11.95
C VAL A 140 3.23 10.86 12.23
N ARG A 141 3.45 9.93 13.15
CA ARG A 141 4.77 9.40 13.45
C ARG A 141 4.95 8.03 12.81
N PHE A 142 5.84 7.97 11.82
CA PHE A 142 6.32 6.70 11.29
C PHE A 142 7.32 6.08 12.27
N VAL A 143 6.98 4.93 12.84
CA VAL A 143 7.81 4.21 13.82
C VAL A 143 8.54 3.02 13.22
N GLY A 144 8.17 2.58 12.02
CA GLY A 144 8.85 1.45 11.38
C GLY A 144 8.46 1.22 9.91
N LEU A 145 9.32 0.44 9.25
CA LEU A 145 9.18 -0.02 7.87
C LEU A 145 9.41 -1.53 7.82
N LEU A 146 8.44 -2.30 7.33
CA LEU A 146 8.56 -3.74 7.09
C LEU A 146 8.63 -4.01 5.58
N LEU A 147 9.80 -4.47 5.12
CA LEU A 147 10.05 -4.80 3.73
C LEU A 147 10.19 -6.31 3.55
N LEU A 148 9.29 -6.91 2.79
CA LEU A 148 9.32 -8.34 2.48
C LEU A 148 9.79 -8.55 1.04
N ASN A 149 10.99 -9.11 0.84
CA ASN A 149 11.60 -9.30 -0.49
C ASN A 149 11.55 -8.03 -1.36
N PRO A 150 12.10 -6.89 -0.89
CA PRO A 150 12.00 -5.63 -1.61
C PRO A 150 12.66 -5.70 -2.98
N TYR A 151 12.00 -5.13 -3.99
CA TYR A 151 12.55 -5.04 -5.33
C TYR A 151 13.39 -3.77 -5.50
N PHE A 152 14.70 -3.94 -5.59
CA PHE A 152 15.65 -2.89 -5.96
C PHE A 152 16.55 -3.42 -7.06
N MET A 153 16.98 -2.52 -7.94
CA MET A 153 17.92 -2.82 -9.02
C MET A 153 18.91 -1.68 -9.13
N ASN A 154 20.11 -2.00 -9.62
CA ASN A 154 21.12 -1.03 -10.02
C ASN A 154 21.47 -1.24 -11.51
N HIS A 155 22.47 -0.52 -12.01
CA HIS A 155 22.95 -0.69 -13.38
C HIS A 155 23.90 -1.89 -13.56
N GLY A 156 24.21 -2.62 -12.49
CA GLY A 156 25.07 -3.80 -12.51
C GLY A 156 24.32 -5.06 -12.95
N HIS A 157 25.08 -6.10 -13.31
CA HIS A 157 24.53 -7.43 -13.53
C HIS A 157 24.05 -8.01 -12.19
N ASP A 158 22.82 -8.52 -12.17
CA ASP A 158 22.20 -9.13 -10.99
C ASP A 158 21.78 -10.55 -11.35
N GLU A 159 22.51 -11.54 -10.84
CA GLU A 159 22.27 -12.97 -11.09
C GLU A 159 20.85 -13.40 -10.66
N LEU A 160 20.22 -12.71 -9.69
CA LEU A 160 18.84 -13.01 -9.25
C LEU A 160 17.79 -12.64 -10.30
N VAL A 161 18.11 -11.68 -11.18
CA VAL A 161 17.22 -11.23 -12.26
C VAL A 161 17.22 -12.22 -13.42
N GLU A 162 18.28 -13.00 -13.61
CA GLU A 162 18.37 -14.04 -14.65
C GLU A 162 17.39 -15.19 -14.39
N PHE A 163 17.22 -15.60 -13.13
CA PHE A 163 16.23 -16.63 -12.75
C PHE A 163 14.78 -16.21 -13.01
N GLY A 164 14.48 -14.91 -13.00
CA GLY A 164 13.13 -14.37 -13.24
C GLY A 164 12.75 -14.19 -14.71
N HIS A 165 13.71 -14.26 -15.64
CA HIS A 165 13.50 -14.06 -17.08
C HIS A 165 13.12 -15.33 -17.86
N VAL A 166 12.76 -16.43 -17.18
CA VAL A 166 12.16 -17.59 -17.82
C VAL A 166 10.68 -17.30 -18.11
N CYS A 167 10.40 -16.59 -19.20
CA CYS A 167 9.16 -16.68 -20.02
C CYS A 167 8.95 -15.41 -20.84
N LEU A 168 9.79 -15.13 -21.84
CA LEU A 168 9.32 -14.67 -23.15
C LEU A 168 10.34 -15.13 -24.19
N PRO A 169 9.96 -15.93 -25.21
CA PRO A 169 10.86 -16.21 -26.32
C PRO A 169 11.21 -14.88 -26.99
N LYS A 170 12.51 -14.64 -27.19
CA LYS A 170 12.99 -13.54 -28.02
C LYS A 170 12.47 -13.75 -29.46
N PRO A 171 12.05 -12.67 -30.16
CA PRO A 171 11.63 -12.75 -31.55
C PRO A 171 12.78 -13.15 -32.49
#